data_AF-A0A3B9HWW5-F1
#
_entry.id   AF-A0A3B9HWW5-F1
#
_cell.length_a   1.000
_cell.length_b   1.000
_cell.length_c   1.000
_cell.angle_alpha   90.00
_cell.angle_beta   90.00
_cell.angle_gamma   90.00
#
_symmetry.space_group_name_H-M   'P 1'
#
loop_
_entity.id
_entity.type
_entity.pdbx_description
1 polymer ?
#
loop_
_entity_poly.entity_id
_entity_poly.type
_entity_poly.pdbx_seq_one_letter_code
_entity_poly.pdbx_strand_id
1 'polypeptide(L)' 'MELSKVIKESVSKALYEDLQGQPDITAMLIPESRKASARVFTRENMILCGQQWVNEVFHQIDPDVKVDWNYKDG' A
#
# COMPACT_ATOMS: atom_id res chain seq x y z
N MET A 1 -13.74 -14.83 12.98
CA MET A 1 -13.46 -14.22 11.67
C MET A 1 -12.08 -13.59 11.81
N GLU A 2 -11.06 -14.11 11.14
CA GLU A 2 -9.67 -13.69 11.33
C GLU A 2 -9.44 -12.31 10.69
N LEU A 3 -8.95 -11.34 11.46
CA LEU A 3 -8.71 -9.97 10.99
C LEU A 3 -7.74 -9.95 9.79
N SER A 4 -6.70 -10.78 9.82
CA SER A 4 -5.74 -10.92 8.72
C SER A 4 -6.41 -11.30 7.40
N LYS A 5 -7.42 -12.17 7.43
CA LYS A 5 -8.19 -12.55 6.24
C LYS A 5 -8.99 -11.37 5.70
N VAL A 6 -9.63 -10.60 6.57
CA VAL A 6 -10.40 -9.41 6.17
C VAL A 6 -9.47 -8.37 5.55
N ILE A 7 -8.30 -8.11 6.15
CA ILE A 7 -7.31 -7.18 5.60
C ILE A 7 -6.93 -7.59 4.17
N LYS A 8 -6.53 -8.85 3.98
CA LYS A 8 -6.17 -9.38 2.66
C LYS A 8 -7.27 -9.18 1.63
N GLU A 9 -8.49 -9.61 1.95
CA GLU A 9 -9.63 -9.51 1.04
C GLU A 9 -10.04 -8.06 0.74
N SER A 10 -10.02 -7.18 1.74
CA SER A 10 -10.30 -5.76 1.58
C SER A 10 -9.26 -5.08 0.70
N VAL A 11 -7.98 -5.37 0.92
CA VAL A 11 -6.89 -4.82 0.10
C VAL A 11 -7.01 -5.33 -1.34
N SER A 12 -7.21 -6.63 -1.56
CA SER A 12 -7.37 -7.16 -2.92
C SER A 12 -8.56 -6.55 -3.66
N LYS A 13 -9.67 -6.30 -2.96
CA LYS A 13 -10.83 -5.62 -3.55
C LYS A 13 -10.54 -4.17 -3.93
N ALA A 14 -9.86 -3.42 -3.06
CA ALA A 14 -9.48 -2.03 -3.33
C ALA A 14 -8.51 -1.93 -4.51
N LEU A 15 -7.49 -2.79 -4.57
CA LEU A 15 -6.55 -2.84 -5.69
C LEU A 15 -7.23 -3.22 -7.00
N TYR A 16 -8.14 -4.19 -6.96
CA TYR A 16 -8.91 -4.57 -8.15
C TYR A 16 -9.82 -3.43 -8.63
N GLU A 17 -10.42 -2.66 -7.73
CA GLU A 17 -11.28 -1.53 -8.09
C GLU A 17 -10.50 -0.41 -8.78
N ASP A 18 -9.33 -0.04 -8.25
CA ASP A 18 -8.49 1.04 -8.79
C ASP A 18 -7.91 0.69 -10.16
N LEU A 19 -7.48 -0.55 -10.34
CA LEU A 19 -6.83 -1.02 -11.56
C LEU A 19 -7.77 -1.70 -12.56
N GLN A 20 -8.96 -2.12 -12.12
CA GLN A 20 -9.89 -2.97 -12.89
C GLN A 20 -9.22 -4.24 -13.47
N GLY A 21 -8.19 -4.75 -12.78
CA GLY A 21 -7.37 -5.86 -13.25
C GLY A 21 -6.41 -5.53 -14.41
N GLN A 22 -6.19 -4.25 -14.70
CA GLN A 22 -5.26 -3.76 -15.72
C GLN A 22 -4.01 -3.15 -15.07
N PRO A 23 -2.86 -3.10 -15.75
CA PRO A 23 -1.71 -2.36 -15.25
C PRO A 23 -1.99 -0.85 -15.23
N ASP A 24 -1.33 -0.11 -14.33
CA ASP A 24 -1.34 1.36 -14.37
C ASP A 24 -0.59 1.85 -15.62
N ILE A 25 -1.35 2.26 -16.63
CA ILE A 25 -0.83 2.73 -17.92
C ILE A 25 0.06 3.96 -17.81
N THR A 26 -0.11 4.78 -16.76
CA THR A 26 0.74 5.95 -16.53
C THR A 26 2.07 5.53 -15.94
N ALA A 27 2.06 4.56 -15.02
CA ALA A 27 3.28 3.97 -14.47
C ALA A 27 4.12 3.24 -15.53
N MET A 28 3.49 2.68 -16.57
CA MET A 28 4.20 2.03 -17.70
C MET A 28 5.11 2.98 -18.51
N LEU A 29 4.97 4.30 -18.34
CA LEU A 29 5.90 5.28 -18.93
C LEU A 29 7.25 5.34 -18.21
N ILE A 30 7.35 4.71 -17.04
CA ILE A 30 8.57 4.66 -16.22
C ILE A 30 9.31 3.33 -16.49
N PRO A 31 10.64 3.36 -16.72
CA PRO A 31 11.40 2.12 -16.86
C PRO A 31 11.30 1.23 -15.61
N GLU A 32 11.08 -0.08 -15.80
CA GLU A 32 10.92 -1.06 -14.71
C GLU A 32 12.12 -1.12 -13.74
N SER A 33 13.32 -0.82 -14.23
CA SER A 33 14.55 -0.78 -13.43
C SER A 33 14.66 0.46 -12.52
N ARG A 34 13.80 1.46 -12.69
CA ARG A 34 13.84 2.68 -11.89
C ARG A 34 13.34 2.39 -10.48
N LYS A 35 14.19 2.66 -9.49
CA LYS A 35 13.80 2.67 -8.08
C LYS A 35 13.52 4.09 -7.61
N ALA A 36 12.60 4.22 -6.65
CA ALA A 36 12.22 5.49 -6.06
C ALA A 36 12.06 5.35 -4.54
N SER A 37 12.13 6.49 -3.84
CA SER A 37 11.83 6.61 -2.42
C SER A 37 10.79 7.70 -2.22
N ALA A 38 9.80 7.44 -1.36
CA ALA A 38 8.75 8.39 -1.03
C ALA A 38 8.56 8.46 0.50
N ARG A 39 7.89 9.51 0.98
CA ARG A 39 7.53 9.67 2.39
C ARG A 39 6.06 10.05 2.52
N VAL A 40 5.36 9.34 3.39
CA VAL A 40 4.02 9.72 3.86
C VAL A 40 4.16 10.61 5.10
N PHE A 41 3.43 11.72 5.12
CA PHE A 41 3.38 12.63 6.27
C PHE A 41 1.96 13.18 6.44
N THR A 42 1.57 13.43 7.69
CA THR A 42 0.33 14.14 7.99
C THR A 42 0.53 15.65 7.93
N ARG A 43 -0.52 16.39 7.59
CA ARG A 43 -0.55 17.85 7.58
C ARG A 43 -1.30 18.43 8.78
N GLU A 44 -1.89 17.57 9.60
CA GLU A 44 -2.69 17.90 10.79
C GLU A 44 -2.42 16.90 11.92
N ASN A 45 -2.82 17.24 13.14
CA ASN A 45 -2.75 16.31 14.27
C ASN A 45 -3.67 15.11 14.04
N MET A 46 -3.19 13.90 14.31
CA MET A 46 -3.93 12.67 14.04
C MET A 46 -3.57 11.53 15.00
N ILE A 47 -4.42 10.51 15.02
CA ILE A 47 -4.15 9.19 15.61
C ILE A 47 -3.85 8.22 14.48
N LEU A 48 -2.71 7.52 14.55
CA LEU A 48 -2.31 6.58 13.51
C LEU A 48 -3.07 5.27 13.66
N CYS A 49 -3.63 4.78 12.56
CA CYS A 49 -4.28 3.48 12.49
C CYS A 49 -4.17 2.92 11.07
N GLY A 50 -4.00 1.61 10.94
CA GLY A 50 -4.08 0.92 9.65
C GLY A 50 -2.74 0.48 9.07
N GLN A 51 -1.68 0.38 9.87
CA GLN A 51 -0.38 -0.08 9.38
C GLN A 51 -0.45 -1.43 8.68
N GLN A 52 -1.25 -2.36 9.20
CA GLN A 52 -1.42 -3.69 8.59
C GLN A 52 -2.03 -3.62 7.20
N TRP A 53 -2.91 -2.65 6.92
CA TRP A 53 -3.50 -2.46 5.59
C TRP A 53 -2.47 -1.91 4.61
N VAL A 54 -1.69 -0.91 5.01
CA VAL A 54 -0.64 -0.33 4.15
C VAL A 54 0.44 -1.38 3.84
N ASN A 55 0.87 -2.15 4.83
CA ASN A 55 1.83 -3.22 4.63
C ASN A 55 1.29 -4.30 3.67
N GLU A 56 0.03 -4.67 3.79
CA GLU A 56 -0.61 -5.64 2.89
C GLU A 56 -0.76 -5.10 1.46
N VAL A 57 -1.06 -3.80 1.28
CA VAL A 57 -1.11 -3.17 -0.05
C VAL A 57 0.22 -3.35 -0.78
N PHE A 58 1.34 -2.98 -0.13
CA PHE A 58 2.65 -3.14 -0.76
C PHE A 58 3.03 -4.61 -0.92
N HIS A 59 2.66 -5.49 0.02
CA HIS A 59 2.89 -6.92 -0.13
C HIS A 59 2.19 -7.53 -1.36
N GLN A 60 0.97 -7.07 -1.69
CA GLN A 60 0.23 -7.54 -2.87
C GLN A 60 0.70 -6.91 -4.18
N ILE A 61 1.17 -5.65 -4.17
CA ILE A 61 1.65 -4.95 -5.37
C ILE A 61 3.09 -5.36 -5.71
N ASP A 62 4.02 -5.21 -4.76
CA ASP A 62 5.45 -5.49 -4.94
C ASP A 62 6.08 -5.82 -3.57
N PRO A 63 6.33 -7.11 -3.26
CA PRO A 63 6.87 -7.53 -1.97
C PRO A 63 8.31 -7.04 -1.71
N ASP A 64 9.02 -6.49 -2.69
CA ASP A 64 10.35 -5.91 -2.51
C ASP A 64 10.30 -4.47 -1.97
N VAL A 65 9.12 -3.84 -1.93
CA VAL A 65 8.96 -2.50 -1.36
C VAL A 65 9.19 -2.53 0.15
N LYS A 66 10.11 -1.67 0.61
CA LYS A 66 10.40 -1.50 2.03
C LYS A 66 9.60 -0.34 2.60
N VAL A 67 8.88 -0.60 3.69
CA VAL A 67 8.10 0.41 4.43
C VAL A 67 8.75 0.64 5.80
N ASP A 68 9.34 1.81 5.97
CA ASP A 68 9.94 2.24 7.23
C ASP A 68 8.94 3.09 8.04
N TRP A 69 8.38 2.51 9.10
CA TRP A 69 7.43 3.19 9.98
C TRP A 69 8.12 3.97 11.09
N ASN A 70 7.84 5.27 11.16
CA ASN A 70 8.35 6.14 12.24
C ASN A 70 7.46 6.14 13.49
N TYR A 71 6.23 5.64 13.38
CA TYR A 71 5.22 5.62 14.45
C TYR A 71 4.46 4.28 14.43
N LYS A 72 3.71 3.97 15.49
CA LYS A 72 2.86 2.76 15.61
C LYS A 72 1.38 3.14 15.59
N ASP A 73 0.50 2.18 15.31
CA ASP A 73 -0.94 2.38 15.49
C ASP A 73 -1.25 2.72 16.97
N GLY A 74 -2.11 3.72 17.19
CA GLY A 74 -2.47 4.26 18.51
C GLY A 74 -1.77 5.57 18.85
#